data_AF-A0A2X4UR98-F1
#
_entry.id   AF-A0A2X4UR98-F1
#
_cell.length_a   1.000
_cell.length_b   1.000
_cell.length_c   1.000
_cell.angle_alpha   90.00
_cell.angle_beta   90.00
_cell.angle_gamma   90.00
#
_symmetry.space_group_name_H-M   'P 1'
#
loop_
_entity.id
_entity.type
_entity.pdbx_description
1 polymer ?
#
loop_
_entity_poly.entity_id
_entity_poly.type
_entity_poly.pdbx_seq_one_letter_code
_entity_poly.pdbx_strand_id
1 'polypeptide(L)'
;MLTRDFLQKADCKTAFGTIEESLLLTSEQRAASLNCTLSRRPDNSPVWIFGYGSLMWNPVFESEEVRPATLQGWHRAFCLRLTAGRGTLHQPGRMLALKEGGHTTGLAFRLPEEKLREELELLWKREMVTGCYLPTWCDLQLADGEVVTALVFVMNPQHPLFEEDTSHQVIAPLIASASGPLGTNAQYLFALDNELKNHGMKDDCIGDLVNYVQQWLQQNTSGPIGGEATA
;
A
#
# COMPACT_ATOMS: atom_id res chain seq x y z
N MET A 1 4.75 13.40 -2.73
CA MET A 1 5.11 12.18 -1.96
C MET A 1 4.85 12.48 -0.49
N LEU A 2 4.31 11.54 0.28
CA LEU A 2 4.13 11.70 1.73
C LEU A 2 5.49 11.63 2.41
N THR A 3 5.89 12.68 3.13
CA THR A 3 7.15 12.73 3.87
C THR A 3 6.91 12.56 5.37
N ARG A 4 7.94 12.12 6.09
CA ARG A 4 7.93 12.04 7.56
C ARG A 4 7.59 13.40 8.19
N ASP A 5 8.30 14.46 7.78
CA ASP A 5 8.05 15.83 8.20
C ASP A 5 6.59 16.28 8.02
N PHE A 6 5.96 15.87 6.91
CA PHE A 6 4.57 16.18 6.65
C PHE A 6 3.65 15.47 7.64
N LEU A 7 3.84 14.16 7.87
CA LEU A 7 3.03 13.37 8.81
C LEU A 7 3.20 13.79 10.27
N GLN A 8 4.37 14.36 10.62
CA GLN A 8 4.60 14.98 11.92
C GLN A 8 3.79 16.27 12.10
N LYS A 9 3.73 17.12 11.07
CA LYS A 9 3.18 18.48 11.16
C LYS A 9 1.69 18.61 10.80
N ALA A 10 1.18 17.75 9.93
CA ALA A 10 -0.17 17.90 9.36
C ALA A 10 -1.05 16.68 9.62
N ASP A 11 -2.36 16.91 9.74
CA ASP A 11 -3.35 15.83 9.67
C ASP A 11 -3.43 15.37 8.21
N CYS A 12 -3.31 14.06 8.01
CA CYS A 12 -3.20 13.36 6.72
C CYS A 12 -4.27 13.73 5.68
N LYS A 13 -5.40 14.33 6.10
CA LYS A 13 -6.49 14.78 5.23
C LYS A 13 -6.02 15.65 4.06
N THR A 14 -4.99 16.49 4.26
CA THR A 14 -4.57 17.44 3.21
C THR A 14 -3.69 16.82 2.12
N ALA A 15 -3.01 15.69 2.37
CA ALA A 15 -2.09 15.10 1.39
C ALA A 15 -2.76 14.13 0.40
N PHE A 16 -3.90 13.55 0.78
CA PHE A 16 -4.62 12.60 -0.08
C PHE A 16 -5.69 13.28 -0.95
N GLY A 17 -5.88 14.60 -0.83
CA GLY A 17 -6.99 15.28 -1.49
C GLY A 17 -8.33 15.02 -0.79
N THR A 18 -9.45 15.15 -1.50
CA THR A 18 -10.78 14.98 -0.91
C THR A 18 -11.07 13.51 -0.63
N ILE A 19 -11.06 13.14 0.65
CA ILE A 19 -11.56 11.85 1.15
C ILE A 19 -12.96 12.08 1.72
N GLU A 20 -13.88 11.15 1.49
CA GLU A 20 -15.21 11.17 2.13
C GLU A 20 -15.07 11.15 3.66
N GLU A 21 -15.67 12.13 4.34
CA GLU A 21 -15.51 12.28 5.79
C GLU A 21 -15.99 11.08 6.59
N SER A 22 -17.02 10.37 6.09
CA SER A 22 -17.56 9.15 6.69
C SER A 22 -16.55 7.99 6.72
N LEU A 23 -15.53 8.02 5.87
CA LEU A 23 -14.48 7.00 5.82
C LEU A 23 -13.31 7.35 6.73
N LEU A 24 -13.14 8.60 7.16
CA LEU A 24 -11.97 9.03 7.92
C LEU A 24 -12.05 8.55 9.37
N LEU A 25 -11.00 7.87 9.83
CA LEU A 25 -10.82 7.64 11.26
C LEU A 25 -10.39 8.95 11.93
N THR A 26 -10.98 9.25 13.09
CA THR A 26 -10.52 10.37 13.93
C THR A 26 -9.15 10.05 14.55
N SER A 27 -8.46 11.08 15.04
CA SER A 27 -7.19 10.89 15.75
C SER A 27 -7.34 9.97 16.97
N GLU A 28 -8.46 10.06 17.69
CA GLU A 28 -8.78 9.21 18.83
C GLU A 28 -9.03 7.76 18.39
N GLN A 29 -9.76 7.54 17.29
CA GLN A 29 -9.99 6.20 16.74
C GLN A 29 -8.68 5.54 16.28
N ARG A 30 -7.79 6.30 15.62
CA ARG A 30 -6.46 5.82 15.24
C ARG A 30 -5.61 5.47 16.47
N ALA A 31 -5.58 6.35 17.48
CA ALA A 31 -4.84 6.10 18.72
C ALA A 31 -5.39 4.88 19.48
N ALA A 32 -6.72 4.72 19.54
CA ALA A 32 -7.36 3.56 20.15
C ALA A 32 -7.04 2.25 19.40
N SER A 33 -7.05 2.28 18.06
CA SER A 33 -6.63 1.14 17.23
C SER A 33 -5.17 0.76 17.48
N LEU A 34 -4.26 1.74 17.56
CA LEU A 34 -2.85 1.51 17.88
C LEU A 34 -2.69 0.89 19.27
N ASN A 35 -3.35 1.45 20.28
CA ASN A 35 -3.32 0.92 21.65
C ASN A 35 -3.83 -0.53 21.71
N CYS A 36 -4.94 -0.83 21.04
CA CYS A 36 -5.51 -2.17 20.96
C CYS A 36 -4.59 -3.16 20.24
N THR A 37 -3.89 -2.71 19.20
CA THR A 37 -2.93 -3.54 18.46
C THR A 37 -1.72 -3.87 19.34
N LEU A 38 -1.17 -2.87 20.03
CA LEU A 38 -0.01 -3.03 20.90
C LEU A 38 -0.31 -3.85 22.15
N SER A 39 -1.53 -3.80 22.70
CA SER A 39 -1.89 -4.65 23.85
C SER A 39 -1.96 -6.14 23.51
N ARG A 40 -1.98 -6.48 22.21
CA ARG A 40 -1.95 -7.85 21.67
C ARG A 40 -0.57 -8.24 21.12
N ARG A 41 0.46 -7.41 21.33
CA ARG A 41 1.84 -7.71 20.92
C ARG A 41 2.29 -9.05 21.53
N PRO A 42 2.65 -10.06 20.72
CA PRO A 42 3.13 -11.33 21.24
C PRO A 42 4.44 -11.18 22.01
N ASP A 43 4.53 -11.82 23.17
CA ASP A 43 5.74 -12.07 23.98
C ASP A 43 6.69 -10.88 24.23
N ASN A 44 6.20 -9.63 24.11
CA ASN A 44 7.02 -8.41 24.08
C ASN A 44 8.20 -8.48 23.08
N SER A 45 8.09 -9.29 22.02
CA SER A 45 9.13 -9.45 21.00
C SER A 45 9.39 -8.14 20.28
N PRO A 46 10.60 -7.84 19.77
CA PRO A 46 10.86 -6.65 18.97
C PRO A 46 9.78 -6.42 17.90
N VAL A 47 9.36 -5.18 17.70
CA VAL A 47 8.32 -4.88 16.70
C VAL A 47 8.94 -4.77 15.32
N TRP A 48 8.51 -5.68 14.45
CA TRP A 48 8.80 -5.62 13.03
C TRP A 48 7.58 -5.09 12.27
N ILE A 49 7.81 -4.36 11.18
CA ILE A 49 6.78 -3.95 10.21
C ILE A 49 7.03 -4.68 8.90
N PHE A 50 6.00 -5.29 8.31
CA PHE A 50 6.11 -5.86 6.97
C PHE A 50 5.71 -4.85 5.89
N GLY A 51 6.68 -4.43 5.09
CA GLY A 51 6.46 -3.65 3.88
C GLY A 51 6.33 -4.55 2.66
N TYR A 52 5.12 -4.64 2.10
CA TYR A 52 4.83 -5.38 0.86
C TYR A 52 4.48 -4.44 -0.32
N GLY A 53 4.40 -3.14 -0.07
CA GLY A 53 4.04 -2.09 -1.03
C GLY A 53 4.91 -0.86 -0.82
N SER A 54 4.32 0.33 -0.82
CA SER A 54 5.07 1.59 -0.70
C SER A 54 5.96 1.78 0.52
N LEU A 55 5.77 0.99 1.58
CA LEU A 55 6.69 1.00 2.71
C LEU A 55 8.09 0.52 2.34
N MET A 56 8.24 -0.26 1.25
CA MET A 56 9.53 -0.75 0.78
C MET A 56 10.47 0.40 0.36
N TRP A 57 9.96 1.40 -0.37
CA TRP A 57 10.76 2.55 -0.85
C TRP A 57 10.51 3.85 -0.08
N ASN A 58 9.44 3.91 0.71
CA ASN A 58 9.10 5.06 1.53
C ASN A 58 8.50 4.54 2.84
N PRO A 59 9.28 4.23 3.87
CA PRO A 59 8.76 3.68 5.12
C PRO A 59 8.13 4.72 6.06
N VAL A 60 8.46 6.01 5.93
CA VAL A 60 8.10 7.14 6.83
C VAL A 60 8.51 7.02 8.31
N PHE A 61 8.96 5.84 8.75
CA PHE A 61 9.52 5.58 10.07
C PHE A 61 11.03 5.32 10.02
N GLU A 62 11.68 5.41 11.19
CA GLU A 62 13.04 4.95 11.40
C GLU A 62 13.04 3.44 11.72
N SER A 63 14.04 2.71 11.22
CA SER A 63 14.24 1.28 11.51
C SER A 63 15.71 1.02 11.83
N GLU A 64 15.98 0.17 12.82
CA GLU A 64 17.33 -0.24 13.18
C GLU A 64 17.88 -1.31 12.22
N GLU A 65 16.97 -2.03 11.57
CA GLU A 65 17.29 -3.19 10.75
C GLU A 65 16.24 -3.37 9.65
N VAL A 66 16.68 -3.73 8.45
CA VAL A 66 15.80 -4.03 7.31
C VAL A 66 16.25 -5.33 6.67
N ARG A 67 15.35 -6.29 6.54
CA ARG A 67 15.67 -7.63 6.00
C ARG A 67 14.61 -8.10 5.02
N PRO A 68 14.99 -8.75 3.90
CA PRO A 68 14.03 -9.44 3.05
C PRO A 68 13.30 -10.52 3.83
N ALA A 69 11.98 -10.61 3.62
CA ALA A 69 11.13 -11.54 4.33
C ALA A 69 9.98 -12.06 3.45
N THR A 70 9.46 -13.22 3.81
CA THR A 70 8.29 -13.85 3.19
C THR A 70 7.18 -13.99 4.22
N LEU A 71 5.99 -13.52 3.85
CA LEU A 71 4.74 -13.71 4.58
C LEU A 71 3.95 -14.85 3.92
N GLN A 72 3.61 -15.87 4.71
CA GLN A 72 2.80 -17.01 4.26
C GLN A 72 1.31 -16.73 4.47
N GLY A 73 0.46 -17.31 3.62
CA GLY A 73 -0.99 -17.20 3.74
C GLY A 73 -1.58 -15.88 3.25
N TRP A 74 -0.78 -15.04 2.61
CA TRP A 74 -1.21 -13.73 2.09
C TRP A 74 -0.58 -13.44 0.72
N HIS A 75 -1.36 -12.88 -0.20
CA HIS A 75 -0.88 -12.43 -1.50
C HIS A 75 -1.21 -10.96 -1.74
N ARG A 76 -0.36 -10.29 -2.52
CA ARG A 76 -0.61 -8.94 -3.03
C ARG A 76 -1.80 -8.90 -3.96
N ALA A 77 -2.71 -7.98 -3.71
CA ALA A 77 -3.89 -7.77 -4.55
C ALA A 77 -4.24 -6.29 -4.65
N PHE A 78 -4.59 -5.82 -5.84
CA PHE A 78 -5.09 -4.47 -6.09
C PHE A 78 -6.61 -4.42 -5.83
N CYS A 79 -7.02 -4.67 -4.58
CA CYS A 79 -8.42 -4.85 -4.16
C CYS A 79 -9.02 -3.67 -3.38
N LEU A 80 -8.28 -2.57 -3.22
CA LEU A 80 -8.78 -1.36 -2.57
C LEU A 80 -9.19 -0.33 -3.62
N ARG A 81 -10.45 0.11 -3.63
CA ARG A 81 -10.91 1.22 -4.46
C ARG A 81 -10.17 2.49 -4.08
N LEU A 82 -9.44 3.09 -5.02
CA LEU A 82 -8.60 4.26 -4.76
C LEU A 82 -9.30 5.54 -5.21
N THR A 83 -9.98 6.22 -4.29
CA THR A 83 -10.73 7.46 -4.54
C THR A 83 -9.97 8.73 -4.15
N ALA A 84 -8.75 8.59 -3.64
CA ALA A 84 -7.91 9.69 -3.14
C ALA A 84 -6.43 9.40 -3.39
N GLY A 85 -5.56 10.40 -3.24
CA GLY A 85 -4.11 10.29 -3.39
C GLY A 85 -3.69 10.16 -4.85
N ARG A 86 -3.80 8.96 -5.43
CA ARG A 86 -3.45 8.68 -6.85
C ARG A 86 -4.66 8.41 -7.74
N GLY A 87 -5.85 8.65 -7.21
CA GLY A 87 -7.12 8.65 -7.92
C GLY A 87 -8.03 9.72 -7.35
N THR A 88 -9.25 9.78 -7.87
CA THR A 88 -10.30 10.69 -7.39
C THR A 88 -11.64 9.95 -7.31
N LEU A 89 -12.66 10.56 -6.71
CA LEU A 89 -14.03 10.01 -6.75
C LEU A 89 -14.55 9.81 -8.18
N HIS A 90 -14.24 10.73 -9.10
CA HIS A 90 -14.69 10.67 -10.49
C HIS A 90 -13.85 9.73 -11.36
N GLN A 91 -12.58 9.55 -11.01
CA GLN A 91 -11.64 8.71 -11.74
C GLN A 91 -10.88 7.82 -10.74
N PRO A 92 -11.57 6.82 -10.16
CA PRO A 92 -10.99 5.96 -9.14
C PRO A 92 -9.98 5.01 -9.75
N GLY A 93 -8.98 4.66 -8.95
CA GLY A 93 -8.01 3.63 -9.25
C GLY A 93 -8.24 2.35 -8.46
N ARG A 94 -7.18 1.55 -8.40
CA ARG A 94 -7.06 0.38 -7.53
C ARG A 94 -5.74 0.49 -6.77
N MET A 95 -5.80 0.23 -5.47
CA MET A 95 -4.65 0.28 -4.58
C MET A 95 -4.35 -1.11 -4.03
N LEU A 96 -3.07 -1.33 -3.78
CA LEU A 96 -2.53 -2.56 -3.25
C LEU A 96 -2.95 -2.77 -1.79
N ALA A 97 -3.34 -4.00 -1.47
CA ALA A 97 -3.47 -4.54 -0.11
C ALA A 97 -3.02 -6.01 -0.11
N LEU A 98 -3.17 -6.69 1.03
CA LEU A 98 -3.01 -8.14 1.13
C LEU A 98 -4.38 -8.83 1.28
N LYS A 99 -4.58 -9.90 0.50
CA LYS A 99 -5.70 -10.84 0.62
C LYS A 99 -5.19 -12.19 1.10
N GLU A 100 -6.06 -12.95 1.77
CA GLU A 100 -5.74 -14.29 2.25
C GLU A 100 -5.37 -15.24 1.10
N GLY A 101 -4.51 -16.22 1.40
CA GLY A 101 -4.01 -17.23 0.48
C GLY A 101 -2.67 -16.88 -0.16
N GLY A 102 -1.93 -17.91 -0.58
CA GLY A 102 -0.63 -17.77 -1.25
C GLY A 102 0.50 -17.36 -0.31
N HIS A 103 1.46 -16.61 -0.84
CA HIS A 103 2.56 -16.01 -0.09
C HIS A 103 2.99 -14.70 -0.76
N THR A 104 3.68 -13.84 -0.01
CA THR A 104 4.19 -12.56 -0.51
C THR A 104 5.58 -12.30 0.04
N THR A 105 6.49 -11.85 -0.81
CA THR A 105 7.80 -11.33 -0.42
C THR A 105 7.76 -9.82 -0.21
N GLY A 106 8.53 -9.33 0.75
CA GLY A 106 8.67 -7.92 1.05
C GLY A 106 9.86 -7.66 1.98
N LEU A 107 9.82 -6.52 2.66
CA LEU A 107 10.85 -6.13 3.63
C LEU A 107 10.27 -6.14 5.04
N ALA A 108 10.99 -6.74 5.98
CA ALA A 108 10.75 -6.62 7.41
C ALA A 108 11.63 -5.50 7.97
N PHE A 109 11.01 -4.54 8.64
CA PHE A 109 11.69 -3.40 9.27
C PHE A 109 11.60 -3.52 10.79
N ARG A 110 12.73 -3.63 11.50
CA ARG A 110 12.75 -3.65 12.97
C ARG A 110 12.74 -2.22 13.49
N LEU A 111 11.72 -1.86 14.26
CA LEU A 111 11.62 -0.52 14.86
C LEU A 111 12.51 -0.41 16.12
N PRO A 112 13.09 0.77 16.39
CA PRO A 112 13.79 1.04 17.64
C PRO A 112 12.81 1.05 18.82
N GLU A 113 13.07 0.26 19.87
CA GLU A 113 12.16 0.16 21.02
C GLU A 113 11.99 1.53 21.73
N GLU A 114 13.06 2.32 21.82
CA GLU A 114 13.06 3.63 22.47
C GLU A 114 12.12 4.65 21.81
N LYS A 115 11.90 4.55 20.49
CA LYS A 115 11.01 5.43 19.73
C LYS A 115 9.77 4.72 19.19
N LEU A 116 9.54 3.48 19.61
CA LEU A 116 8.54 2.59 19.03
C LEU A 116 7.17 3.26 18.89
N ARG A 117 6.74 3.94 19.95
CA ARG A 117 5.44 4.61 19.97
C ARG A 117 5.34 5.72 18.92
N GLU A 118 6.34 6.59 18.83
CA GLU A 118 6.36 7.70 17.87
C GLU A 118 6.37 7.19 16.42
N GLU A 119 7.18 6.16 16.15
CA GLU A 119 7.26 5.56 14.81
C GLU A 119 5.94 4.93 14.38
N LEU A 120 5.27 4.22 15.30
CA LEU A 120 3.96 3.63 15.03
C LEU A 120 2.85 4.68 14.89
N GLU A 121 2.90 5.79 15.63
CA GLU A 121 1.92 6.88 15.46
C GLU A 121 2.02 7.51 14.07
N LEU A 122 3.24 7.68 13.54
CA LEU A 122 3.46 8.15 12.17
C LEU A 122 2.95 7.13 11.14
N LEU A 123 3.22 5.85 11.37
CA LEU A 123 2.73 4.78 10.50
C LEU A 123 1.20 4.70 10.51
N TRP A 124 0.55 4.83 11.67
CA TRP A 124 -0.91 4.84 11.80
C TRP A 124 -1.54 6.04 11.09
N LYS A 125 -0.93 7.23 11.16
CA LYS A 125 -1.38 8.40 10.39
C LYS A 125 -1.32 8.17 8.89
N ARG A 126 -0.47 7.27 8.41
CA ARG A 126 -0.34 6.94 6.99
C ARG A 126 -1.26 5.81 6.54
N GLU A 127 -1.22 4.68 7.24
CA GLU A 127 -1.91 3.45 6.81
C GLU A 127 -3.35 3.38 7.35
N MET A 128 -3.61 3.95 8.53
CA MET A 128 -4.91 3.86 9.21
C MET A 128 -5.75 5.15 9.03
N VAL A 129 -5.65 5.81 7.87
CA VAL A 129 -6.41 7.03 7.56
C VAL A 129 -7.91 6.74 7.49
N THR A 130 -8.29 5.65 6.81
CA THR A 130 -9.70 5.27 6.61
C THR A 130 -10.11 3.95 7.26
N GLY A 131 -9.16 3.23 7.87
CA GLY A 131 -9.43 1.88 8.38
C GLY A 131 -9.65 0.83 7.28
N CYS A 132 -9.16 1.10 6.05
CA CYS A 132 -9.16 0.11 4.96
C CYS A 132 -8.24 -1.08 5.23
N TYR A 133 -7.29 -0.93 6.16
CA TYR A 133 -6.42 -2.02 6.60
C TYR A 133 -6.75 -2.47 8.03
N LEU A 134 -6.45 -3.73 8.31
CA LEU A 134 -6.41 -4.32 9.64
C LEU A 134 -4.95 -4.56 10.03
N PRO A 135 -4.42 -3.91 11.09
CA PRO A 135 -3.11 -4.25 11.62
C PRO A 135 -3.17 -5.61 12.29
N THR A 136 -2.38 -6.56 11.79
CA THR A 136 -2.39 -7.97 12.18
C THR A 136 -0.98 -8.42 12.52
N TRP A 137 -0.83 -9.11 13.65
CA TRP A 137 0.43 -9.75 14.03
C TRP A 137 0.58 -11.06 13.26
N CYS A 138 1.63 -11.18 12.46
CA CYS A 138 1.93 -12.35 11.64
C CYS A 138 3.39 -12.80 11.83
N ASP A 139 3.63 -14.07 11.60
CA ASP A 139 4.99 -14.61 11.50
C ASP A 139 5.55 -14.33 10.10
N LEU A 140 6.76 -13.78 10.05
CA LEU A 140 7.54 -13.58 8.84
C LEU A 140 8.76 -14.49 8.85
N GLN A 141 8.99 -15.16 7.73
CA GLN A 141 10.25 -15.88 7.51
C GLN A 141 11.27 -14.93 6.87
N LEU A 142 12.34 -14.63 7.59
CA LEU A 142 13.47 -13.84 7.09
C LEU A 142 14.33 -14.67 6.12
N ALA A 143 15.17 -13.99 5.33
CA ALA A 143 15.97 -14.63 4.28
C ALA A 143 16.96 -15.72 4.77
N ASP A 144 17.35 -15.72 6.04
CA ASP A 144 18.22 -16.75 6.65
C ASP A 144 17.43 -17.91 7.30
N GLY A 145 16.09 -17.85 7.24
CA GLY A 145 15.20 -18.84 7.84
C GLY A 145 14.72 -18.51 9.26
N GLU A 146 15.21 -17.43 9.87
CA GLU A 146 14.69 -16.92 11.15
C GLU A 146 13.20 -16.53 11.01
N VAL A 147 12.41 -16.79 12.04
CA VAL A 147 11.00 -16.38 12.10
C VAL A 147 10.84 -15.25 13.10
N VAL A 148 10.27 -14.13 12.66
CA VAL A 148 9.99 -12.97 13.51
C VAL A 148 8.52 -12.60 13.45
N THR A 149 7.98 -12.11 14.56
CA THR A 149 6.62 -11.57 14.62
C THR A 149 6.61 -10.13 14.14
N ALA A 150 5.75 -9.82 13.16
CA ALA A 150 5.63 -8.50 12.57
C ALA A 150 4.19 -8.01 12.49
N LEU A 151 4.01 -6.69 12.52
CA LEU A 151 2.79 -6.02 12.13
C LEU A 151 2.67 -5.97 10.61
N VAL A 152 1.53 -6.45 10.13
CA VAL A 152 1.13 -6.47 8.74
C VAL A 152 -0.21 -5.76 8.60
N PHE A 153 -0.30 -4.81 7.68
CA PHE A 153 -1.56 -4.13 7.36
C PHE A 153 -2.26 -4.91 6.24
N VAL A 154 -3.22 -5.77 6.57
CA VAL A 154 -3.97 -6.57 5.59
C VAL A 154 -5.27 -5.89 5.19
N MET A 155 -5.88 -6.26 4.06
CA MET A 155 -7.15 -5.66 3.64
C MET A 155 -8.25 -5.94 4.67
N ASN A 156 -9.05 -4.93 5.01
CA ASN A 156 -10.30 -5.11 5.76
C ASN A 156 -11.44 -5.50 4.78
N PRO A 157 -11.88 -6.77 4.72
CA PRO A 157 -12.89 -7.19 3.75
C PRO A 157 -14.29 -6.60 4.03
N GLN A 158 -14.52 -6.04 5.22
CA GLN A 158 -15.76 -5.34 5.57
C GLN A 158 -15.74 -3.84 5.21
N HIS A 159 -14.60 -3.32 4.73
CA HIS A 159 -14.48 -1.91 4.40
C HIS A 159 -15.26 -1.57 3.12
N PRO A 160 -16.01 -0.44 3.05
CA PRO A 160 -16.83 -0.10 1.88
C PRO A 160 -16.07 0.06 0.56
N LEU A 161 -14.77 0.36 0.63
CA LEU A 161 -13.88 0.47 -0.53
C LEU A 161 -13.18 -0.86 -0.90
N PHE A 162 -13.53 -1.98 -0.25
CA PHE A 162 -13.04 -3.29 -0.68
C PHE A 162 -13.75 -3.74 -1.96
N GLU A 163 -13.00 -4.18 -2.96
CA GLU A 163 -13.52 -4.74 -4.19
C GLU A 163 -12.85 -6.10 -4.47
N GLU A 164 -13.68 -7.15 -4.51
CA GLU A 164 -13.23 -8.55 -4.60
C GLU A 164 -12.54 -8.87 -5.92
N ASP A 165 -13.05 -8.32 -7.02
CA ASP A 165 -12.56 -8.58 -8.37
C ASP A 165 -11.25 -7.84 -8.64
N THR A 166 -10.18 -8.62 -8.65
CA THR A 166 -8.82 -8.17 -8.94
C THR A 166 -8.30 -8.69 -10.27
N SER A 167 -9.19 -9.16 -11.17
CA SER A 167 -8.79 -9.62 -12.49
C SER A 167 -8.17 -8.47 -13.29
N HIS A 168 -7.10 -8.76 -14.05
CA HIS A 168 -6.35 -7.75 -14.79
C HIS A 168 -7.24 -6.99 -15.78
N GLN A 169 -8.26 -7.64 -16.37
CA GLN A 169 -9.21 -6.98 -17.26
C GLN A 169 -10.00 -5.86 -16.57
N VAL A 170 -10.32 -6.03 -15.28
CA VAL A 170 -11.10 -5.05 -14.50
C VAL A 170 -10.19 -3.96 -13.95
N ILE A 171 -9.05 -4.34 -13.36
CA ILE A 171 -8.23 -3.38 -12.62
C ILE A 171 -7.26 -2.57 -13.50
N ALA A 172 -6.78 -3.12 -14.63
CA ALA A 172 -5.78 -2.44 -15.44
C ALA A 172 -6.29 -1.12 -16.06
N PRO A 173 -7.51 -1.04 -16.64
CA PRO A 173 -8.04 0.23 -17.13
C PRO A 173 -8.17 1.31 -16.05
N LEU A 174 -8.56 0.90 -14.84
CA LEU A 174 -8.70 1.80 -13.69
C LEU A 174 -7.35 2.33 -13.23
N ILE A 175 -6.35 1.45 -13.07
CA ILE A 175 -4.99 1.83 -12.69
C ILE A 175 -4.34 2.73 -13.76
N ALA A 176 -4.55 2.41 -15.04
CA ALA A 176 -3.99 3.17 -16.15
C ALA A 176 -4.58 4.57 -16.25
N SER A 177 -5.87 4.71 -15.97
CA SER A 177 -6.58 5.99 -16.04
C SER A 177 -6.34 6.85 -14.79
N ALA A 178 -6.34 6.27 -13.59
CA ALA A 178 -6.41 7.04 -12.36
C ALA A 178 -5.20 7.97 -12.12
N SER A 179 -5.52 9.21 -11.74
CA SER A 179 -4.55 10.24 -11.38
C SER A 179 -5.08 11.11 -10.25
N GLY A 180 -4.19 11.54 -9.36
CA GLY A 180 -4.51 12.41 -8.23
C GLY A 180 -3.30 13.24 -7.77
N PRO A 181 -3.42 13.97 -6.64
CA PRO A 181 -2.38 14.86 -6.13
C PRO A 181 -1.00 14.20 -5.87
N LEU A 182 -0.98 12.88 -5.67
CA LEU A 182 0.25 12.10 -5.42
C LEU A 182 0.85 11.47 -6.68
N GLY A 183 0.30 11.79 -7.86
CA GLY A 183 0.67 11.22 -9.15
C GLY A 183 -0.35 10.19 -9.66
N THR A 184 0.02 9.44 -10.69
CA THR A 184 -0.87 8.42 -11.28
C THR A 184 -0.85 7.13 -10.47
N ASN A 185 -1.91 6.34 -10.60
CA ASN A 185 -1.96 5.01 -10.01
C ASN A 185 -1.01 4.04 -10.74
N ALA A 186 -0.84 4.18 -12.06
CA ALA A 186 0.15 3.43 -12.84
C ALA A 186 1.60 3.65 -12.35
N GLN A 187 1.96 4.90 -11.99
CA GLN A 187 3.27 5.19 -11.40
C GLN A 187 3.53 4.39 -10.11
N TYR A 188 2.50 4.16 -9.29
CA TYR A 188 2.63 3.31 -8.10
C TYR A 188 2.91 1.86 -8.46
N LEU A 189 2.16 1.31 -9.43
CA LEU A 189 2.35 -0.08 -9.87
C LEU A 189 3.76 -0.30 -10.43
N PHE A 190 4.24 0.63 -11.27
CA PHE A 190 5.59 0.52 -11.84
C PHE A 190 6.68 0.68 -10.79
N ALA A 191 6.49 1.57 -9.81
CA ALA A 191 7.41 1.69 -8.68
C ALA A 191 7.47 0.39 -7.86
N LEU A 192 6.33 -0.24 -7.61
CA LEU A 192 6.25 -1.53 -6.91
C LEU A 192 7.00 -2.64 -7.65
N ASP A 193 6.74 -2.80 -8.94
CA ASP A 193 7.42 -3.80 -9.78
C ASP A 193 8.94 -3.57 -9.84
N ASN A 194 9.37 -2.31 -9.97
CA ASN A 194 10.79 -1.96 -9.95
C ASN A 194 11.43 -2.27 -8.59
N GLU A 195 10.76 -1.93 -7.49
CA GLU A 195 11.27 -2.18 -6.15
C GLU A 195 11.42 -3.68 -5.88
N LEU A 196 10.47 -4.48 -6.34
CA LEU A 196 10.57 -5.94 -6.25
C LEU A 196 11.77 -6.48 -7.01
N LYS A 197 11.97 -6.03 -8.24
CA LYS A 197 13.12 -6.40 -9.07
C LYS A 197 14.44 -5.99 -8.42
N ASN A 198 14.52 -4.80 -7.83
CA ASN A 198 15.71 -4.32 -7.12
C ASN A 198 16.11 -5.24 -5.97
N HIS A 199 15.13 -5.84 -5.29
CA HIS A 199 15.34 -6.80 -4.22
C HIS A 199 15.43 -8.26 -4.68
N GLY A 200 15.40 -8.52 -5.99
CA GLY A 200 15.40 -9.88 -6.55
C GLY A 200 14.14 -10.68 -6.21
N MET A 201 13.05 -10.01 -5.84
CA MET A 201 11.77 -10.61 -5.49
C MET A 201 10.92 -10.80 -6.75
N LYS A 202 10.51 -12.04 -7.04
CA LYS A 202 9.65 -12.36 -8.18
C LYS A 202 8.18 -12.33 -7.77
N ASP A 203 7.35 -11.61 -8.51
CA ASP A 203 5.90 -11.59 -8.36
C ASP A 203 5.25 -11.56 -9.74
N ASP A 204 4.82 -12.73 -10.22
CA ASP A 204 4.29 -12.90 -11.57
C ASP A 204 2.95 -12.14 -11.73
N CYS A 205 2.12 -12.08 -10.69
CA CYS A 205 0.85 -11.34 -10.72
C CYS A 205 1.09 -9.84 -10.92
N ILE A 206 2.07 -9.26 -10.22
CA ILE A 206 2.44 -7.85 -10.41
C ILE A 206 3.04 -7.62 -11.80
N GLY A 207 3.95 -8.49 -12.25
CA GLY A 207 4.55 -8.39 -13.59
C GLY A 207 3.53 -8.46 -14.72
N ASP A 208 2.56 -9.36 -14.62
CA ASP A 208 1.46 -9.47 -15.59
C ASP A 208 0.60 -8.20 -15.57
N LEU A 209 0.22 -7.71 -14.39
CA LEU A 209 -0.58 -6.49 -14.27
C LEU A 209 0.15 -5.27 -14.88
N VAL A 210 1.47 -5.15 -14.70
CA VAL A 210 2.29 -4.13 -15.37
C VAL A 210 2.13 -4.19 -16.88
N ASN A 211 2.21 -5.38 -17.47
CA ASN A 211 2.06 -5.57 -18.91
C ASN A 211 0.66 -5.14 -19.39
N TYR A 212 -0.41 -5.53 -18.69
CA TYR A 212 -1.77 -5.12 -19.01
C TYR A 212 -1.96 -3.60 -18.96
N VAL A 213 -1.44 -2.94 -17.91
CA VAL A 213 -1.52 -1.47 -17.77
C VAL A 213 -0.73 -0.77 -18.88
N GLN A 214 0.46 -1.26 -19.22
CA GLN A 214 1.26 -0.69 -20.32
C GLN A 214 0.56 -0.82 -21.68
N GLN A 215 -0.02 -1.97 -21.98
CA GLN A 215 -0.79 -2.17 -23.22
C GLN A 215 -1.97 -1.21 -23.30
N TRP A 216 -2.71 -1.03 -22.20
CA TRP A 216 -3.83 -0.10 -22.15
C TRP A 216 -3.40 1.35 -22.39
N LEU A 217 -2.28 1.78 -21.79
CA LEU A 217 -1.72 3.12 -21.98
C LEU A 217 -1.29 3.35 -23.44
N GLN A 218 -0.66 2.36 -24.08
CA GLN A 218 -0.23 2.46 -25.49
C GLN A 218 -1.43 2.60 -26.45
N GLN A 219 -2.48 1.81 -26.23
CA GLN A 219 -3.69 1.84 -27.07
C GLN A 219 -4.41 3.19 -26.99
N ASN A 220 -4.46 3.80 -25.79
CA ASN A 220 -5.17 5.07 -25.57
C ASN A 220 -4.32 6.33 -25.82
N THR A 221 -3.00 6.19 -25.95
CA THR A 221 -2.14 7.31 -26.41
C THR A 221 -2.16 7.44 -27.95
N SER A 222 -2.65 6.42 -28.66
CA SER A 222 -2.59 6.30 -30.13
C SER A 222 -3.89 6.75 -30.86
N GLY A 223 -4.75 7.54 -30.23
CA GLY A 223 -5.96 8.13 -30.84
C GLY A 223 -5.66 9.35 -31.74
N PRO A 224 -6.48 9.66 -32.76
CA PRO A 224 -6.01 10.06 -34.09
C PRO A 224 -5.39 11.47 -34.15
N ILE A 225 -4.21 11.55 -34.78
CA ILE A 225 -3.75 12.77 -35.45
C ILE A 225 -4.81 13.08 -36.52
N GLY A 226 -5.55 14.16 -36.31
CA GLY A 226 -6.56 14.63 -37.26
C GLY A 226 -5.96 14.77 -38.66
N GLY A 227 -6.49 13.99 -39.58
CA GLY A 227 -6.16 14.07 -41.00
C GLY A 227 -6.55 15.43 -41.58
N GLU A 228 -5.68 15.93 -42.44
CA GLU A 228 -5.96 17.00 -43.39
C GLU A 228 -7.28 16.75 -44.14
N ALA A 229 -8.08 17.80 -44.28
CA ALA A 229 -9.03 17.91 -45.38
C ALA A 229 -8.74 19.23 -46.08
N THR A 230 -7.95 19.13 -47.14
CA THR A 230 -7.93 20.06 -48.26
C THR A 230 -9.28 20.05 -48.96
N ALA A 231 -9.88 21.24 -49.12
CA ALA A 231 -10.76 21.61 -50.23
C ALA A 231 -10.81 23.14 -50.32
#